data_AF-A0A2N9XE62-F1
#
_entry.id   AF-A0A2N9XE62-F1
#
_cell.length_a   1.000
_cell.length_b   1.000
_cell.length_c   1.000
_cell.angle_alpha   90.00
_cell.angle_beta   90.00
_cell.angle_gamma   90.00
#
_symmetry.space_group_name_H-M   'P 1'
#
loop_
_entity.id
_entity.type
_entity.pdbx_description
1 polymer ?
#
loop_
_entity_poly.entity_id
_entity_poly.type
_entity_poly.pdbx_seq_one_letter_code
_entity_poly.pdbx_strand_id
1 'polypeptide(L)'
;MKKLKKLKWLAQVIALPYEVQRSLFPDFSNVAEELAVDWGIEYEILEDVEVSSKINNEQRAAFKKLDDYMGSISGPENIQYWDNEALCNCAEWEIMRKMGLEILNVMNWDNSIPHESDAIYITKDGVF
;
A
#
# COMPACT_ATOMS: atom_id res chain seq x y z
N MET A 1 17.40 -7.40 3.16
CA MET A 1 16.17 -6.61 3.37
C MET A 1 16.09 -5.29 2.59
N LYS A 2 17.16 -4.77 1.96
CA LYS A 2 17.06 -3.51 1.15
C LYS A 2 15.99 -3.54 0.05
N LYS A 3 15.73 -4.71 -0.54
CA LYS A 3 14.73 -4.90 -1.60
C LYS A 3 13.29 -4.63 -1.13
N LEU A 4 12.94 -4.99 0.11
CA LEU A 4 11.56 -4.85 0.63
C LEU A 4 11.23 -3.46 1.19
N LYS A 5 12.08 -2.46 0.97
CA LYS A 5 11.91 -1.14 1.60
C LYS A 5 10.62 -0.45 1.18
N LYS A 6 10.31 -0.43 -0.13
CA LYS A 6 9.10 0.20 -0.64
C LYS A 6 7.86 -0.61 -0.29
N LEU A 7 7.91 -1.94 -0.36
CA LEU A 7 6.82 -2.80 0.10
C LEU A 7 6.52 -2.63 1.60
N LYS A 8 7.55 -2.48 2.44
CA LYS A 8 7.39 -2.11 3.85
C LYS A 8 6.70 -0.76 3.98
N TRP A 9 7.20 0.26 3.26
CA TRP A 9 6.63 1.60 3.30
C TRP A 9 5.14 1.57 2.93
N LEU A 10 4.76 0.86 1.86
CA LEU A 10 3.37 0.70 1.44
C LEU A 10 2.52 0.00 2.51
N ALA A 11 3.02 -1.08 3.11
CA ALA A 11 2.31 -1.75 4.20
C ALA A 11 2.11 -0.83 5.42
N GLN A 12 3.08 0.02 5.74
CA GLN A 12 2.97 1.04 6.78
C GLN A 12 1.89 2.05 6.43
N VAL A 13 1.94 2.64 5.23
CA VAL A 13 0.95 3.64 4.81
C VAL A 13 -0.45 3.04 4.76
N ILE A 14 -0.62 1.86 4.18
CA ILE A 14 -1.92 1.17 4.12
C ILE A 14 -2.50 0.96 5.53
N ALA A 15 -1.69 0.65 6.53
CA ALA A 15 -2.13 0.40 7.90
C ALA A 15 -2.53 1.65 8.70
N LEU A 16 -2.10 2.84 8.29
CA LEU A 16 -2.39 4.10 8.98
C LEU A 16 -3.85 4.53 8.78
N PRO A 17 -4.40 5.45 9.59
CA PRO A 17 -5.71 6.08 9.32
C PRO A 17 -5.68 7.03 8.11
N TYR A 18 -6.85 7.32 7.54
CA TYR A 18 -7.03 8.19 6.36
C TYR A 18 -6.26 9.52 6.45
N GLU A 19 -6.44 10.28 7.53
CA GLU A 19 -5.82 11.61 7.65
C GLU A 19 -4.29 11.56 7.57
N VAL A 20 -3.69 10.51 8.15
CA VAL A 20 -2.25 10.31 8.11
C VAL A 20 -1.81 9.88 6.72
N GLN A 21 -2.52 8.93 6.10
CA GLN A 21 -2.25 8.54 4.72
C GLN A 21 -2.29 9.75 3.80
N ARG A 22 -3.35 10.57 3.87
CA ARG A 22 -3.52 11.74 3.03
C ARG A 22 -2.37 12.72 3.16
N SER A 23 -1.86 12.91 4.38
CA SER A 23 -0.77 13.84 4.68
C SER A 23 0.59 13.44 4.09
N LEU A 24 0.75 12.17 3.67
CA LEU A 24 1.99 11.66 3.08
C LEU A 24 2.09 11.89 1.56
N PHE A 25 1.06 12.47 0.95
CA PHE A 25 0.93 12.66 -0.49
C PHE A 25 0.51 14.11 -0.79
N PRO A 26 0.84 14.65 -1.98
CA PRO A 26 0.37 15.96 -2.40
C PRO A 26 -1.16 16.13 -2.37
N ASP A 27 -1.64 17.34 -2.14
CA ASP A 27 -3.07 17.67 -2.00
C ASP A 27 -3.95 17.36 -3.24
N PHE A 28 -3.35 17.16 -4.40
CA PHE A 28 -4.05 16.79 -5.63
C PHE A 28 -4.08 15.28 -5.91
N SER A 29 -3.29 14.48 -5.18
CA SER A 29 -3.19 13.04 -5.39
C SER A 29 -4.46 12.29 -5.05
N ASN A 30 -4.82 11.31 -5.89
CA ASN A 30 -5.74 10.26 -5.53
C ASN A 30 -4.97 9.17 -4.77
N VAL A 31 -4.91 9.28 -3.45
CA VAL A 31 -4.06 8.44 -2.59
C VAL A 31 -4.50 6.97 -2.65
N ALA A 32 -5.80 6.71 -2.77
CA ALA A 32 -6.33 5.35 -2.89
C ALA A 32 -5.78 4.64 -4.13
N GLU A 33 -5.86 5.30 -5.28
CA GLU A 33 -5.36 4.78 -6.56
C GLU A 33 -3.83 4.65 -6.57
N GLU A 34 -3.11 5.66 -6.07
CA GLU A 34 -1.65 5.60 -5.99
C GLU A 34 -1.16 4.44 -5.14
N LEU A 35 -1.77 4.21 -3.98
CA LEU A 35 -1.44 3.08 -3.12
C LEU A 35 -1.72 1.73 -3.79
N ALA A 36 -2.83 1.63 -4.52
CA ALA A 36 -3.20 0.40 -5.24
C ALA A 36 -2.19 0.07 -6.36
N VAL A 37 -1.83 1.08 -7.15
CA VAL A 37 -0.88 0.95 -8.27
C VAL A 37 0.52 0.61 -7.74
N ASP A 38 1.02 1.38 -6.77
CA ASP A 38 2.33 1.14 -6.17
C ASP A 38 2.40 -0.24 -5.51
N TRP A 39 1.32 -0.68 -4.84
CA TRP A 39 1.23 -2.02 -4.28
C TRP A 39 1.38 -3.10 -5.35
N GLY A 40 0.59 -3.03 -6.42
CA GLY A 40 0.63 -4.03 -7.49
C GLY A 40 2.01 -4.15 -8.13
N ILE A 41 2.70 -3.02 -8.36
CA ILE A 41 4.07 -3.00 -8.90
C ILE A 41 5.07 -3.64 -7.92
N GLU A 42 5.04 -3.21 -6.67
CA GLU A 42 6.05 -3.63 -5.68
C GLU A 42 5.82 -5.04 -5.15
N TYR A 43 4.59 -5.55 -5.21
CA TYR A 43 4.26 -6.92 -4.82
C TYR A 43 5.03 -7.97 -5.64
N GLU A 44 5.32 -7.69 -6.91
CA GLU A 44 6.08 -8.59 -7.80
C GLU A 44 7.47 -8.94 -7.25
N ILE A 45 8.03 -8.10 -6.36
CA ILE A 45 9.34 -8.36 -5.74
C ILE A 45 9.37 -9.63 -4.88
N LEU A 46 8.21 -10.16 -4.47
CA LEU A 46 8.11 -11.40 -3.69
C LEU A 46 8.45 -12.66 -4.50
N GLU A 47 8.47 -12.54 -5.82
CA GLU A 47 8.89 -13.60 -6.76
C GLU A 47 10.40 -13.56 -7.06
N ASP A 48 11.11 -12.48 -6.69
CA ASP A 48 12.57 -12.44 -6.76
C ASP A 48 13.18 -13.57 -5.92
N VAL A 49 14.09 -14.36 -6.50
CA VAL A 49 14.66 -15.57 -5.86
C VAL A 49 15.34 -15.26 -4.52
N GLU A 50 15.98 -14.10 -4.38
CA GLU A 50 16.66 -13.73 -3.14
C GLU A 50 15.68 -13.27 -2.05
N VAL A 51 14.52 -12.75 -2.44
CA VAL A 51 13.44 -12.36 -1.52
C VAL A 51 12.63 -13.58 -1.13
N SER A 52 12.21 -14.36 -2.12
CA SER A 52 11.35 -15.53 -1.95
C SER A 52 11.96 -16.59 -1.03
N SER A 53 13.29 -16.75 -1.06
CA SER A 53 14.04 -17.63 -0.16
C SER A 53 14.20 -17.11 1.28
N LYS A 54 13.87 -15.83 1.54
CA LYS A 54 14.05 -15.18 2.86
C LYS A 54 12.76 -14.91 3.60
N ILE A 55 11.61 -15.05 2.94
CA ILE A 55 10.29 -14.94 3.56
C ILE A 55 9.68 -16.33 3.72
N ASN A 56 9.03 -16.57 4.86
CA ASN A 56 8.36 -17.84 5.12
C ASN A 56 6.94 -17.86 4.54
N ASN A 57 6.26 -19.01 4.65
CA ASN A 57 4.91 -19.19 4.10
C ASN A 57 3.86 -18.29 4.77
N GLU A 58 3.99 -18.03 6.07
CA GLU A 58 3.07 -17.15 6.81
C GLU A 58 3.19 -15.70 6.34
N GLN A 59 4.42 -15.20 6.21
CA GLN A 59 4.73 -13.88 5.68
C GLN A 59 4.20 -13.74 4.23
N ARG A 60 4.48 -14.72 3.38
CA ARG A 60 3.96 -14.75 2.00
C ARG A 60 2.43 -14.74 1.96
N ALA A 61 1.78 -15.50 2.83
CA ALA A 61 0.32 -15.55 2.91
C ALA A 61 -0.28 -14.20 3.32
N ALA A 62 0.35 -13.46 4.23
CA ALA A 62 -0.11 -12.13 4.62
C ALA A 62 -0.07 -11.13 3.46
N PHE A 63 1.03 -11.09 2.69
CA PHE A 63 1.12 -10.25 1.49
C PHE A 63 0.07 -10.65 0.45
N LYS A 64 -0.04 -11.96 0.16
CA LYS A 64 -0.99 -12.49 -0.82
C LYS A 64 -2.44 -12.17 -0.44
N LYS A 65 -2.78 -12.21 0.85
CA LYS A 65 -4.12 -11.90 1.33
C LYS A 65 -4.54 -10.46 1.02
N LEU A 66 -3.64 -9.50 1.20
CA LEU A 66 -3.90 -8.10 0.85
C LEU A 66 -4.02 -7.94 -0.67
N ASP A 67 -3.08 -8.53 -1.42
CA ASP A 67 -3.07 -8.49 -2.89
C ASP A 67 -4.33 -9.11 -3.51
N ASP A 68 -4.73 -10.30 -3.05
CA ASP A 68 -5.97 -10.97 -3.49
C ASP A 68 -7.20 -10.13 -3.15
N TYR A 69 -7.22 -9.47 -1.99
CA TYR A 69 -8.34 -8.62 -1.59
C TYR A 69 -8.45 -7.39 -2.48
N MET A 70 -7.33 -6.68 -2.73
CA MET A 70 -7.28 -5.57 -3.69
C MET A 70 -7.75 -6.03 -5.07
N GLY A 71 -7.28 -7.18 -5.55
CA GLY A 71 -7.73 -7.78 -6.82
C GLY A 71 -9.22 -8.10 -6.84
N SER A 72 -9.80 -8.54 -5.72
CA SER A 72 -11.22 -8.91 -5.62
C SER A 72 -12.19 -7.72 -5.73
N ILE A 73 -11.71 -6.51 -5.40
CA ILE A 73 -12.46 -5.25 -5.49
C ILE A 73 -11.91 -4.33 -6.58
N SER A 74 -11.12 -4.86 -7.50
CA SER A 74 -10.62 -4.14 -8.68
C SER A 74 -11.63 -4.20 -9.84
N GLY A 75 -11.34 -3.48 -10.92
CA GLY A 75 -12.13 -3.51 -12.15
C GLY A 75 -13.09 -2.32 -12.31
N PRO A 76 -13.57 -2.06 -13.54
CA PRO A 76 -14.42 -0.89 -13.84
C PRO A 76 -15.70 -0.81 -13.00
N GLU A 77 -16.26 -1.96 -12.61
CA GLU A 77 -17.45 -2.09 -11.78
C GLU A 77 -17.25 -1.71 -10.31
N ASN A 78 -15.99 -1.57 -9.89
CA ASN A 78 -15.57 -1.34 -8.51
C ASN A 78 -14.78 -0.03 -8.33
N ILE A 79 -14.82 0.87 -9.33
CA ILE A 79 -14.05 2.13 -9.32
C ILE A 79 -14.34 3.01 -8.08
N GLN A 80 -15.53 2.89 -7.50
CA GLN A 80 -15.96 3.60 -6.30
C GLN A 80 -15.13 3.28 -5.04
N TYR A 81 -14.27 2.26 -5.04
CA TYR A 81 -13.39 1.95 -3.90
C TYR A 81 -12.00 2.59 -4.02
N TRP A 82 -11.68 3.20 -5.16
CA TRP A 82 -10.32 3.61 -5.51
C TRP A 82 -10.18 5.14 -5.61
N ASP A 83 -10.91 5.88 -4.78
CA ASP A 83 -10.78 7.32 -4.61
C ASP A 83 -10.57 7.71 -3.14
N ASN A 84 -10.24 9.00 -2.90
CA ASN A 84 -10.01 9.52 -1.54
C ASN A 84 -11.29 9.53 -0.67
N GLU A 85 -12.48 9.54 -1.27
CA GLU A 85 -13.74 9.48 -0.51
C GLU A 85 -13.92 8.08 0.09
N ALA A 86 -13.66 7.04 -0.71
CA ALA A 86 -13.64 5.66 -0.28
C ALA A 86 -12.52 5.40 0.73
N LEU A 87 -11.31 5.94 0.50
CA LEU A 87 -10.19 5.86 1.43
C LEU A 87 -10.61 6.31 2.84
N CYS A 88 -11.39 7.37 2.94
CA CYS A 88 -11.85 7.92 4.22
C CYS A 88 -12.99 7.10 4.85
N ASN A 89 -13.96 6.63 4.05
CA ASN A 89 -15.28 6.28 4.56
C ASN A 89 -15.70 4.83 4.35
N CYS A 90 -15.02 4.07 3.49
CA CYS A 90 -15.50 2.75 3.10
C CYS A 90 -14.91 1.61 3.95
N ALA A 91 -15.67 0.52 4.05
CA ALA A 91 -15.27 -0.64 4.85
C ALA A 91 -14.10 -1.40 4.22
N GLU A 92 -13.97 -1.34 2.90
CA GLU A 92 -12.92 -2.00 2.13
C GLU A 92 -11.53 -1.46 2.52
N TRP A 93 -11.40 -0.14 2.69
CA TRP A 93 -10.17 0.46 3.18
C TRP A 93 -9.88 0.13 4.64
N GLU A 94 -10.90 0.03 5.50
CA GLU A 94 -10.73 -0.48 6.87
C GLU A 94 -10.26 -1.94 6.92
N ILE A 95 -10.67 -2.77 5.95
CA ILE A 95 -10.19 -4.14 5.80
C ILE A 95 -8.72 -4.14 5.35
N MET A 96 -8.37 -3.33 4.36
CA MET A 96 -6.98 -3.20 3.88
C MET A 96 -6.04 -2.68 4.98
N ARG A 97 -6.46 -1.71 5.80
CA ARG A 97 -5.68 -1.23 6.96
C ARG A 97 -5.31 -2.37 7.91
N LYS A 98 -6.27 -3.23 8.23
CA LYS A 98 -6.05 -4.40 9.11
C LYS A 98 -5.09 -5.41 8.50
N MET A 99 -5.21 -5.66 7.20
CA MET A 99 -4.28 -6.54 6.47
C MET A 99 -2.86 -5.94 6.39
N GLY A 100 -2.74 -4.63 6.18
CA GLY A 100 -1.47 -3.91 6.27
C GLY A 100 -0.82 -4.10 7.64
N LEU A 101 -1.58 -3.92 8.72
CA LEU A 101 -1.09 -4.15 10.08
C LEU A 101 -0.67 -5.61 10.32
N GLU A 102 -1.41 -6.58 9.79
CA GLU A 102 -1.06 -8.00 9.85
C GLU A 102 0.29 -8.27 9.19
N ILE A 103 0.55 -7.69 8.01
CA ILE A 103 1.84 -7.77 7.31
C ILE A 103 2.97 -7.22 8.20
N LEU A 104 2.79 -6.03 8.80
CA LEU A 104 3.80 -5.44 9.67
C LEU A 104 4.13 -6.36 10.85
N ASN A 105 3.12 -6.96 11.46
CA ASN A 105 3.28 -7.88 12.59
C ASN A 105 4.05 -9.15 12.21
N VAL A 106 3.67 -9.85 11.13
CA VAL A 106 4.33 -11.11 10.73
C VAL A 106 5.74 -10.89 10.18
N MET A 107 6.01 -9.70 9.64
CA MET A 107 7.35 -9.30 9.20
C MET A 107 8.22 -8.76 10.33
N ASN A 108 7.65 -8.55 11.52
CA ASN A 108 8.28 -7.85 12.63
C ASN A 108 8.86 -6.49 12.20
N TRP A 109 8.08 -5.76 11.40
CA TRP A 109 8.38 -4.40 10.95
C TRP A 109 7.71 -3.39 11.90
N ASP A 110 8.35 -2.23 12.08
CA ASP A 110 7.74 -1.13 12.83
C ASP A 110 6.45 -0.63 12.16
N ASN A 111 5.51 -0.23 13.00
CA ASN A 111 4.24 0.40 12.62
C ASN A 111 4.27 1.91 12.91
N SER A 112 5.44 2.55 12.77
CA SER A 112 5.54 4.01 12.83
C SER A 112 5.09 4.64 11.52
N ILE A 113 4.61 5.89 11.60
CA ILE A 113 4.37 6.72 10.43
C ILE A 113 5.68 6.82 9.63
N PRO A 114 5.73 6.39 8.37
CA PRO A 114 6.94 6.51 7.57
C PRO A 114 7.16 7.96 7.14
N HIS A 115 8.35 8.25 6.63
CA HIS A 115 8.59 9.52 5.94
C HIS A 115 7.74 9.61 4.65
N GLU A 116 7.55 10.82 4.15
CA GLU A 116 6.92 11.06 2.85
C GLU A 116 7.59 10.24 1.73
N SER A 117 6.82 9.93 0.68
CA SER A 117 7.33 9.19 -0.47
C SER A 117 8.42 10.01 -1.19
N ASP A 118 9.49 9.36 -1.65
CA ASP A 118 10.50 9.97 -2.52
C ASP A 118 9.99 10.20 -3.97
N ALA A 119 8.69 9.99 -4.22
CA ALA A 119 8.08 10.16 -5.54
C ALA A 119 8.08 11.63 -5.97
N ILE A 120 8.44 11.87 -7.24
CA ILE A 120 8.42 13.20 -7.85
C ILE A 120 7.09 13.35 -8.61
N TYR A 121 6.25 14.29 -8.17
CA TYR A 121 4.98 14.60 -8.81
C TYR A 121 5.13 15.77 -9.78
N ILE A 122 4.71 15.57 -11.04
CA ILE A 122 4.72 16.62 -12.07
C ILE A 122 3.29 17.10 -12.31
N THR A 123 3.00 18.35 -11.98
CA THR A 123 1.74 19.00 -12.35
C THR A 123 1.83 19.61 -13.74
N LYS A 124 0.70 19.79 -14.44
CA LYS A 124 0.64 20.43 -15.77
C LYS A 124 1.18 21.88 -15.78
N ASP A 125 1.32 22.50 -14.62
CA ASP A 125 1.75 23.89 -14.46
C ASP A 125 3.24 24.05 -14.11
N GLY A 126 3.97 22.95 -13.91
CA GLY A 126 5.42 22.96 -13.78
C GLY A 126 5.96 23.35 -12.40
N VAL A 127 6.36 22.32 -11.65
CA VAL A 127 7.39 22.28 -10.59
C VAL A 127 7.11 23.08 -9.30
N PHE A 128 7.15 22.37 -8.16
CA PHE A 128 7.38 22.93 -6.82
C PHE A 128 8.89 22.97 -6.52
#